data_AF-A0A445BRZ5-F1
#
_entry.id   AF-A0A445BRZ5-F1
#
_cell.length_a   1.000
_cell.length_b   1.000
_cell.length_c   1.000
_cell.angle_alpha   90.00
_cell.angle_beta   90.00
_cell.angle_gamma   90.00
#
_symmetry.space_group_name_H-M   'P 1'
#
loop_
_entity.id
_entity.type
_entity.pdbx_description
1 polymer ?
#
loop_
_entity_poly.entity_id
_entity_poly.type
_entity_poly.pdbx_seq_one_letter_code
_entity_poly.pdbx_strand_id
1 'polypeptide(L)'
;MASTQFLCSSHLFPSSRSSFRSSHLPRFKPYGSSNFHSKLHCQRPHLVRAMVSDSNTSRKQVEIEYDPEGRINKLADEVDKDAPFSRLTLFSPCKINIFLRITNKREDGYHDLASLFHVISLGDIIKFSLSPSKTTDRLSTNVSGVPLDDRNLIIKALNLYRKKTGSDKFFWIHLDKRVPTGAGLGGGSSNAATALWAANQFSGCLATEEELQEWSSEIGSDIPFFFSQGAAYCSGRGEIVQNIAPPLSLDIPMVLIKPQEACSTAEVYKRLRLDQTSNVDPLTLLENIKRNGISQDVCINDLEIPAFEVLPSLKRLKQRIIAASRGEHDAVFMSGSGSTIVGVGSADPPQFVYDDDEEEEEEEEEEEEEEDDAISLL
;
A
#
# COMPACT_ATOMS: atom_id res chain seq x y z
N MET A 1 6.00 8.82 -16.81
CA MET A 1 6.05 7.53 -17.51
C MET A 1 6.96 6.59 -16.73
N ALA A 2 6.37 5.84 -15.80
CA ALA A 2 7.01 4.74 -15.10
C ALA A 2 5.99 3.60 -15.11
N SER A 3 6.34 2.48 -15.75
CA SER A 3 5.47 1.32 -15.92
C SER A 3 5.52 0.49 -14.65
N THR A 4 4.44 0.50 -13.88
CA THR A 4 4.22 -0.35 -12.71
C THR A 4 3.80 -1.73 -13.20
N GLN A 5 4.68 -2.72 -13.09
CA GLN A 5 4.33 -4.11 -13.37
C GLN A 5 3.51 -4.67 -12.21
N PHE A 6 2.22 -4.83 -12.45
CA PHE A 6 1.33 -5.65 -11.63
C PHE A 6 1.71 -7.12 -11.77
N LEU A 7 1.65 -7.84 -10.65
CA LEU A 7 1.92 -9.27 -10.52
C LEU A 7 1.03 -10.06 -11.49
N CYS A 8 1.61 -10.59 -12.56
CA CYS A 8 0.92 -11.42 -13.54
C CYS A 8 1.16 -12.90 -13.22
N SER A 9 0.08 -13.63 -12.96
CA SER A 9 0.07 -15.10 -12.89
C SER A 9 0.53 -15.70 -14.22
N SER A 10 1.45 -16.68 -14.17
CA SER A 10 1.83 -17.47 -15.34
C SER A 10 1.03 -18.77 -15.40
N HIS A 11 0.39 -18.98 -16.55
CA HIS A 11 -0.38 -20.16 -16.88
C HIS A 11 0.51 -21.42 -16.99
N LEU A 12 0.03 -22.50 -16.39
CA LEU A 12 0.51 -23.88 -16.53
C LEU A 12 0.28 -24.42 -17.96
N PHE A 13 1.28 -25.10 -18.51
CA PHE A 13 1.16 -26.24 -19.45
C PHE A 13 2.45 -27.09 -19.41
N PRO A 14 2.43 -28.38 -19.81
CA PRO A 14 2.98 -29.46 -18.99
C PRO A 14 4.32 -30.02 -19.50
N SER A 15 4.91 -30.79 -18.58
CA SER A 15 6.12 -31.61 -18.63
C SER A 15 6.53 -32.23 -19.98
N SER A 16 7.84 -32.20 -20.25
CA SER A 16 8.54 -33.31 -20.91
C SER A 16 9.91 -33.58 -20.25
N ARG A 17 10.13 -34.85 -19.92
CA ARG A 17 11.36 -35.40 -19.33
C ARG A 17 12.57 -35.23 -20.24
N SER A 18 13.73 -34.91 -19.67
CA SER A 18 14.98 -35.58 -20.02
C SER A 18 16.02 -35.47 -18.89
N SER A 19 16.55 -36.62 -18.53
CA SER A 19 17.74 -36.86 -17.71
C SER A 19 19.01 -36.52 -18.49
N PHE A 20 20.06 -35.97 -17.87
CA PHE A 20 21.47 -36.44 -17.99
C PHE A 20 22.48 -35.61 -17.15
N ARG A 21 23.18 -36.35 -16.27
CA ARG A 21 24.60 -36.31 -15.84
C ARG A 21 25.36 -34.98 -15.56
N SER A 22 25.71 -34.84 -14.28
CA SER A 22 27.02 -34.53 -13.65
C SER A 22 28.22 -34.14 -14.53
N SER A 23 28.85 -33.01 -14.19
CA SER A 23 30.31 -32.81 -14.28
C SER A 23 30.83 -31.80 -13.25
N HIS A 24 32.01 -32.10 -12.72
CA HIS A 24 32.69 -31.44 -11.60
C HIS A 24 33.54 -30.21 -11.99
N LEU A 25 33.56 -29.21 -11.07
CA LEU A 25 34.68 -28.34 -10.60
C LEU A 25 35.33 -27.32 -11.57
N PRO A 26 36.08 -26.27 -11.10
CA PRO A 26 36.52 -25.96 -9.74
C PRO A 26 36.36 -24.50 -9.20
N ARG A 27 36.45 -24.48 -7.87
CA ARG A 27 36.79 -23.46 -6.86
C ARG A 27 37.86 -22.41 -7.26
N PHE A 28 37.58 -21.13 -7.05
CA PHE A 28 38.58 -20.07 -6.87
C PHE A 28 38.32 -19.27 -5.57
N LYS A 29 39.39 -18.98 -4.82
CA LYS A 29 39.42 -18.16 -3.60
C LYS A 29 39.96 -16.75 -3.91
N PRO A 30 39.67 -15.75 -3.07
CA PRO A 30 39.78 -14.33 -3.40
C PRO A 30 41.09 -13.69 -2.89
N TYR A 31 41.52 -12.62 -3.57
CA TYR A 31 42.43 -11.61 -3.03
C TYR A 31 42.15 -10.26 -3.70
N GLY A 32 42.18 -9.19 -2.92
CA GLY A 32 42.32 -7.83 -3.45
C GLY A 32 41.44 -6.80 -2.77
N SER A 33 41.93 -6.24 -1.66
CA SER A 33 41.48 -4.98 -1.09
C SER A 33 41.89 -3.78 -1.97
N SER A 34 41.05 -2.77 -2.09
CA SER A 34 41.50 -1.37 -2.14
C SER A 34 40.37 -0.40 -1.78
N ASN A 35 40.69 0.48 -0.83
CA ASN A 35 39.92 1.68 -0.51
C ASN A 35 40.16 2.73 -1.58
N PHE A 36 39.10 3.41 -2.05
CA PHE A 36 39.21 4.78 -2.55
C PHE A 36 37.94 5.57 -2.19
N HIS A 37 38.14 6.60 -1.37
CA HIS A 37 37.25 7.75 -1.29
C HIS A 37 37.49 8.63 -2.52
N SER A 38 36.44 8.96 -3.27
CA SER A 38 36.34 10.26 -3.95
C SER A 38 34.88 10.58 -4.27
N LYS A 39 34.44 11.75 -3.80
CA LYS A 39 33.27 12.47 -4.31
C LYS A 39 33.52 12.81 -5.78
N LEU A 40 32.53 12.67 -6.66
CA LEU A 40 32.29 13.44 -7.90
C LEU A 40 30.93 12.98 -8.46
N HIS A 41 29.88 13.78 -8.32
CA HIS A 41 29.39 14.77 -9.30
C HIS A 41 28.93 14.13 -10.63
N CYS A 42 27.62 14.21 -10.84
CA CYS A 42 26.88 13.68 -11.97
C CYS A 42 27.32 14.36 -13.27
N GLN A 43 27.78 13.59 -14.25
CA GLN A 43 27.87 14.02 -15.65
C GLN A 43 27.33 12.93 -16.57
N ARG A 44 26.59 13.39 -17.59
CA ARG A 44 25.85 12.62 -18.61
C ARG A 44 26.71 11.50 -19.23
N PRO A 45 26.14 10.33 -19.58
CA PRO A 45 26.90 9.25 -20.17
C PRO A 45 27.36 9.62 -21.59
N HIS A 46 28.66 9.46 -21.82
CA HIS A 46 29.27 9.53 -23.15
C HIS A 46 29.06 8.18 -23.87
N LEU A 47 28.41 8.21 -25.03
CA LEU A 47 28.41 7.13 -26.00
C LEU A 47 29.82 6.97 -26.58
N VAL A 48 30.46 5.81 -26.37
CA VAL A 48 31.72 5.47 -27.02
C VAL A 48 31.43 4.52 -28.18
N ARG A 49 31.57 5.03 -29.41
CA ARG A 49 31.53 4.24 -30.66
C ARG A 49 32.96 3.96 -31.09
N ALA A 50 33.40 2.69 -31.01
CA ALA A 50 34.66 2.26 -31.59
C ALA A 50 34.39 1.55 -32.93
N MET A 51 34.96 2.05 -34.02
CA MET A 51 35.00 1.35 -35.31
C MET A 51 36.41 0.85 -35.57
N VAL A 52 36.56 -0.44 -35.84
CA VAL A 52 37.77 -1.03 -36.43
C VAL A 52 37.36 -1.68 -37.74
N SER A 53 37.94 -1.20 -38.85
CA SER A 53 37.81 -1.82 -40.17
C SER A 53 39.04 -2.67 -40.45
N ASP A 54 38.85 -3.93 -40.80
CA ASP A 54 39.83 -4.64 -41.61
C ASP A 54 39.17 -5.62 -42.58
N SER A 55 39.83 -5.77 -43.73
CA SER A 55 39.29 -6.25 -44.99
C SER A 55 39.29 -7.79 -45.14
N ASN A 56 38.35 -8.29 -45.96
CA ASN A 56 38.22 -9.65 -46.50
C ASN A 56 37.87 -10.80 -45.54
N THR A 57 36.57 -11.06 -45.40
CA THR A 57 35.88 -12.38 -45.54
C THR A 57 34.48 -12.28 -44.93
N SER A 58 33.49 -12.93 -45.55
CA SER A 58 32.06 -12.92 -45.16
C SER A 58 31.87 -13.16 -43.65
N ARG A 59 31.60 -12.10 -42.89
CA ARG A 59 31.43 -12.15 -41.42
C ARG A 59 30.15 -11.43 -41.02
N LYS A 60 29.33 -12.11 -40.21
CA LYS A 60 28.21 -11.51 -39.47
C LYS A 60 28.75 -10.34 -38.65
N GLN A 61 28.19 -9.15 -38.84
CA GLN A 61 28.36 -8.05 -37.90
C GLN A 61 27.78 -8.49 -36.55
N VAL A 62 28.63 -8.58 -35.53
CA VAL A 62 28.21 -8.73 -34.15
C VAL A 62 28.24 -7.34 -33.54
N GLU A 63 27.06 -6.74 -33.42
CA GLU A 63 26.86 -5.52 -32.66
C GLU A 63 26.94 -5.90 -31.18
N ILE A 64 28.03 -5.52 -30.52
CA ILE A 64 28.16 -5.67 -29.07
C ILE A 64 27.59 -4.41 -28.46
N GLU A 65 26.28 -4.45 -28.20
CA GLU A 65 25.60 -3.49 -27.34
C GLU A 65 26.03 -3.80 -25.90
N TYR A 66 26.89 -2.95 -25.34
CA TYR A 66 27.25 -3.03 -23.93
C TYR A 66 26.17 -2.31 -23.13
N ASP A 67 25.15 -3.07 -22.74
CA ASP A 67 24.12 -2.65 -21.81
C ASP A 67 24.48 -3.15 -20.38
N PRO A 68 25.07 -2.30 -19.53
CA PRO A 68 25.38 -2.68 -18.16
C PRO A 68 24.13 -2.97 -17.33
N GLU A 69 22.97 -2.36 -17.65
CA GLU A 69 21.71 -2.55 -16.92
C GLU A 69 21.07 -3.89 -17.30
N GLY A 70 21.01 -4.22 -18.59
CA GLY A 70 20.49 -5.51 -19.07
C GLY A 70 21.31 -6.72 -18.61
N ARG A 71 22.62 -6.56 -18.40
CA ARG A 71 23.46 -7.63 -17.86
C ARG A 71 23.31 -7.77 -16.34
N ILE A 72 23.10 -6.67 -15.61
CA ILE A 72 22.77 -6.69 -14.18
C ILE A 72 21.39 -7.32 -13.96
N ASN A 73 20.39 -6.99 -14.78
CA ASN A 73 19.05 -7.58 -14.69
C ASN A 73 19.07 -9.08 -15.01
N LYS A 74 19.81 -9.51 -16.03
CA LYS A 74 19.94 -10.93 -16.37
C LYS A 74 20.72 -11.72 -15.31
N LEU A 75 21.75 -11.11 -14.71
CA LEU A 75 22.47 -11.69 -13.56
C LEU A 75 21.61 -11.68 -12.28
N ALA A 76 20.75 -10.68 -12.08
CA ALA A 76 19.80 -10.64 -10.99
C ALA A 76 18.75 -11.76 -11.13
N ASP A 77 18.20 -11.95 -12.33
CA ASP A 77 17.24 -13.00 -12.66
C ASP A 77 17.85 -14.42 -12.56
N GLU A 78 19.14 -14.58 -12.90
CA GLU A 78 19.87 -15.85 -12.77
C GLU A 78 20.32 -16.14 -11.33
N VAL A 79 20.57 -15.10 -10.51
CA VAL A 79 20.91 -15.23 -9.07
C VAL A 79 19.65 -15.43 -8.21
N ASP A 80 18.51 -14.86 -8.59
CA ASP A 80 17.23 -14.98 -7.86
C ASP A 80 16.60 -16.37 -7.92
N LYS A 81 16.93 -17.20 -8.91
CA LYS A 81 16.37 -18.56 -9.00
C LYS A 81 16.93 -19.50 -7.93
N ASP A 82 18.13 -19.24 -7.41
CA ASP A 82 18.84 -20.16 -6.51
C ASP A 82 19.31 -19.50 -5.19
N ALA A 83 19.15 -18.19 -5.00
CA ALA A 83 19.49 -17.51 -3.75
C ALA A 83 18.26 -17.38 -2.83
N PRO A 84 18.34 -17.82 -1.56
CA PRO A 84 17.27 -17.54 -0.61
C PRO A 84 17.17 -16.01 -0.40
N PHE A 85 15.99 -15.43 -0.65
CA PHE A 85 15.73 -14.03 -0.35
C PHE A 85 16.17 -13.73 1.08
N SER A 86 17.19 -12.88 1.24
CA SER A 86 17.67 -12.47 2.57
C SER A 86 16.97 -11.20 3.05
N ARG A 87 16.43 -10.41 2.11
CA ARG A 87 15.70 -9.15 2.34
C ARG A 87 14.64 -8.93 1.27
N LEU A 88 13.54 -8.29 1.65
CA LEU A 88 12.50 -7.80 0.75
C LEU A 88 12.18 -6.35 1.09
N THR A 89 11.92 -5.51 0.09
CA THR A 89 11.33 -4.17 0.26
C THR A 89 10.04 -4.15 -0.53
N LEU A 90 8.91 -3.97 0.17
CA LEU A 90 7.58 -4.15 -0.40
C LEU A 90 6.76 -2.88 -0.24
N PHE A 91 6.00 -2.55 -1.28
CA PHE A 91 4.99 -1.51 -1.22
C PHE A 91 3.69 -2.07 -0.63
N SER A 92 3.09 -1.33 0.30
CA SER A 92 1.87 -1.69 1.00
C SER A 92 0.80 -0.63 0.71
N PRO A 93 -0.05 -0.83 -0.33
CA PRO A 93 -0.97 0.20 -0.81
C PRO A 93 -2.08 0.49 0.19
N CYS A 94 -2.70 1.66 0.11
CA CYS A 94 -3.96 1.93 0.81
C CYS A 94 -5.17 1.66 -0.04
N LYS A 95 -6.34 1.74 0.59
CA LYS A 95 -7.63 1.65 -0.06
C LYS A 95 -8.48 2.89 0.18
N ILE A 96 -9.46 3.07 -0.69
CA ILE A 96 -10.63 3.91 -0.46
C ILE A 96 -11.91 3.08 -0.58
N ASN A 97 -12.98 3.58 0.03
CA ASN A 97 -14.33 3.06 -0.14
C ASN A 97 -15.07 3.95 -1.12
N ILE A 98 -15.21 3.53 -2.38
CA ILE A 98 -15.95 4.33 -3.37
C ILE A 98 -17.40 4.50 -2.92
N PHE A 99 -18.00 3.42 -2.42
CA PHE A 99 -19.18 3.49 -1.56
C PHE A 99 -19.01 2.56 -0.38
N LEU A 100 -19.70 2.83 0.72
CA LEU A 100 -19.80 1.99 1.91
C LEU A 100 -21.24 2.06 2.42
N ARG A 101 -21.94 0.94 2.34
CA ARG A 101 -23.32 0.78 2.79
C ARG A 101 -23.38 -0.15 3.97
N ILE A 102 -24.13 0.22 5.00
CA ILE A 102 -24.43 -0.67 6.12
C ILE A 102 -25.80 -1.29 5.87
N THR A 103 -25.82 -2.61 5.75
CA THR A 103 -27.01 -3.37 5.33
C THR A 103 -27.77 -3.94 6.52
N ASN A 104 -27.09 -4.32 7.60
CA ASN A 104 -27.72 -4.85 8.80
C ASN A 104 -26.83 -4.69 10.05
N LYS A 105 -27.43 -4.82 11.23
CA LYS A 105 -26.72 -5.02 12.49
C LYS A 105 -26.71 -6.50 12.85
N ARG A 106 -25.54 -7.02 13.24
CA ARG A 106 -25.33 -8.43 13.54
C ARG A 106 -25.48 -8.72 15.03
N GLU A 107 -25.76 -9.97 15.36
CA GLU A 107 -25.85 -10.44 16.75
C GLU A 107 -24.49 -10.44 17.47
N ASP A 108 -23.39 -10.55 16.72
CA ASP A 108 -22.01 -10.53 17.21
C ASP A 108 -21.48 -9.12 17.56
N GLY A 109 -22.32 -8.10 17.45
CA GLY A 109 -21.98 -6.70 17.73
C GLY A 109 -21.34 -5.93 16.57
N TYR A 110 -21.08 -6.59 15.43
CA TYR A 110 -20.64 -5.95 14.20
C TYR A 110 -21.84 -5.52 13.33
N HIS A 111 -21.54 -4.98 12.15
CA HIS A 111 -22.51 -4.62 11.13
C HIS A 111 -22.17 -5.36 9.84
N ASP A 112 -23.20 -5.81 9.13
CA ASP A 112 -23.05 -6.23 7.75
C ASP A 112 -22.92 -4.98 6.88
N LEU A 113 -21.95 -5.01 5.98
CA LEU A 113 -21.67 -3.95 5.05
C LEU A 113 -21.58 -4.47 3.62
N ALA A 114 -21.71 -3.55 2.67
CA ALA A 114 -21.44 -3.73 1.26
C ALA A 114 -20.67 -2.52 0.75
N SER A 115 -19.53 -2.74 0.12
CA SER A 115 -18.64 -1.64 -0.26
C SER A 115 -17.82 -1.99 -1.49
N LEU A 116 -17.59 -1.01 -2.35
CA LEU A 116 -16.56 -1.09 -3.38
C LEU A 116 -15.24 -0.56 -2.82
N PHE A 117 -14.30 -1.47 -2.57
CA PHE A 117 -12.95 -1.12 -2.17
C PHE A 117 -12.08 -0.95 -3.43
N HIS A 118 -11.20 0.03 -3.40
CA HIS A 118 -10.26 0.30 -4.49
C HIS A 118 -8.91 0.71 -3.91
N VAL A 119 -7.82 0.08 -4.37
CA VAL A 119 -6.46 0.46 -3.96
C VAL A 119 -6.08 1.80 -4.58
N ILE A 120 -5.23 2.55 -3.91
CA ILE A 120 -4.70 3.82 -4.42
C ILE A 120 -3.17 3.78 -4.43
N SER A 121 -2.56 4.71 -5.16
CA SER A 121 -1.11 4.83 -5.29
C SER A 121 -0.40 5.32 -4.01
N LEU A 122 -1.15 5.80 -3.02
CA LEU A 122 -0.63 6.07 -1.68
C LEU A 122 -0.47 4.75 -0.90
N GLY A 123 0.67 4.58 -0.25
CA GLY A 123 0.94 3.41 0.58
C GLY A 123 2.22 3.55 1.40
N ASP A 124 2.44 2.57 2.27
CA ASP A 124 3.64 2.46 3.09
C ASP A 124 4.72 1.63 2.37
N ILE A 125 5.97 1.72 2.83
CA ILE A 125 7.05 0.83 2.40
C ILE A 125 7.48 -0.02 3.59
N ILE A 126 7.55 -1.34 3.40
CA ILE A 126 7.94 -2.29 4.44
C ILE A 126 9.17 -3.06 4.03
N LYS A 127 10.21 -2.99 4.85
CA LYS A 127 11.46 -3.70 4.64
C LYS A 127 11.49 -4.90 5.58
N PHE A 128 11.66 -6.09 5.03
CA PHE A 128 11.79 -7.34 5.76
C PHE A 128 13.18 -7.93 5.58
N SER A 129 13.70 -8.56 6.63
CA SER A 129 14.88 -9.42 6.56
C SER A 129 14.77 -10.52 7.61
N LEU A 130 15.40 -11.66 7.36
CA LEU A 130 15.42 -12.73 8.34
C LEU A 130 16.16 -12.28 9.60
N SER A 131 15.51 -12.49 10.74
CA SER A 131 16.16 -12.27 12.03
C SER A 131 17.10 -13.44 12.33
N PRO A 132 18.31 -13.17 12.83
CA PRO A 132 19.14 -14.19 13.46
C PRO A 132 18.49 -14.77 14.73
N SER A 133 17.56 -14.03 15.35
CA SER A 133 16.77 -14.49 16.48
C SER A 133 15.71 -15.49 16.01
N LYS A 134 15.49 -16.56 16.78
CA LYS A 134 14.42 -17.53 16.56
C LYS A 134 13.28 -17.43 17.58
N THR A 135 13.15 -16.28 18.24
CA THR A 135 12.19 -16.12 19.35
C THR A 135 11.30 -14.90 19.23
N THR A 136 11.71 -13.86 18.52
CA THR A 136 10.95 -12.61 18.46
C THR A 136 11.24 -11.83 17.18
N ASP A 137 10.18 -11.23 16.62
CA ASP A 137 10.27 -10.27 15.53
C ASP A 137 10.72 -8.91 16.10
N ARG A 138 11.50 -8.14 15.33
CA ARG A 138 11.82 -6.74 15.69
C ARG A 138 11.18 -5.81 14.68
N LEU A 139 10.20 -5.03 15.13
CA LEU A 139 9.57 -4.00 14.32
C LEU A 139 10.07 -2.61 14.71
N SER A 140 10.33 -1.78 13.71
CA SER A 140 10.66 -0.36 13.85
C SER A 140 9.86 0.46 12.84
N THR A 141 9.70 1.75 13.09
CA THR A 141 9.07 2.68 12.14
C THR A 141 9.66 4.09 12.25
N ASN A 142 9.43 4.92 11.25
CA ASN A 142 9.77 6.35 11.23
C ASN A 142 8.76 7.24 11.97
N VAL A 143 7.57 6.73 12.33
CA VAL A 143 6.50 7.52 12.96
C VAL A 143 6.29 7.11 14.42
N SER A 144 6.20 8.09 15.33
CA SER A 144 5.90 7.85 16.75
C SER A 144 4.45 7.38 16.95
N GLY A 145 4.16 6.73 18.08
CA GLY A 145 2.80 6.30 18.44
C GLY A 145 2.27 5.05 17.72
N VAL A 146 2.93 4.58 16.66
CA VAL A 146 2.63 3.26 16.06
C VAL A 146 3.11 2.16 17.01
N PRO A 147 2.24 1.23 17.47
CA PRO A 147 2.66 0.15 18.34
C PRO A 147 3.75 -0.71 17.67
N LEU A 148 4.78 -1.09 18.41
CA LEU A 148 5.87 -1.95 17.92
C LEU A 148 5.79 -3.39 18.47
N ASP A 149 4.72 -3.68 19.22
CA ASP A 149 4.48 -4.94 19.94
C ASP A 149 3.32 -5.74 19.31
N ASP A 150 2.81 -6.73 20.05
CA ASP A 150 1.69 -7.60 19.61
C ASP A 150 0.38 -6.88 19.32
N ARG A 151 0.27 -5.58 19.63
CA ARG A 151 -0.86 -4.76 19.20
C ARG A 151 -0.78 -4.43 17.70
N ASN A 152 0.41 -4.40 17.11
CA ASN A 152 0.62 -4.10 15.69
C ASN A 152 0.14 -5.24 14.80
N LEU A 153 -0.60 -4.91 13.74
CA LEU A 153 -1.16 -5.90 12.82
C LEU A 153 -0.09 -6.66 12.02
N ILE A 154 1.09 -6.08 11.78
CA ILE A 154 2.25 -6.78 11.19
C ILE A 154 2.66 -7.94 12.11
N ILE A 155 2.83 -7.68 13.40
CA ILE A 155 3.24 -8.70 14.37
C ILE A 155 2.17 -9.79 14.50
N LYS A 156 0.88 -9.40 14.55
CA LYS A 156 -0.24 -10.35 14.55
C LYS A 156 -0.25 -11.23 13.29
N ALA A 157 0.00 -10.66 12.12
CA ALA A 157 0.11 -11.39 10.86
C ALA A 157 1.24 -12.43 10.88
N LEU A 158 2.45 -12.03 11.32
CA LEU A 158 3.58 -12.94 11.42
C LEU A 158 3.34 -14.07 12.44
N ASN A 159 2.73 -13.74 13.59
CA ASN A 159 2.31 -14.72 14.59
C ASN A 159 1.29 -15.71 14.03
N LEU A 160 0.27 -15.22 13.31
CA LEU A 160 -0.74 -16.07 12.69
C LEU A 160 -0.13 -16.99 11.62
N TYR A 161 0.75 -16.44 10.76
CA TYR A 161 1.43 -17.22 9.72
C TYR A 161 2.21 -18.38 10.34
N ARG A 162 2.99 -18.13 11.39
CA ARG A 162 3.72 -19.18 12.12
C ARG A 162 2.78 -20.22 12.73
N LYS A 163 1.67 -19.77 13.33
CA LYS A 163 0.65 -20.67 13.91
C LYS A 163 0.03 -21.59 12.86
N LYS A 164 -0.23 -21.10 11.64
CA LYS A 164 -0.87 -21.85 10.56
C LYS A 164 0.09 -22.81 9.84
N THR A 165 1.36 -22.44 9.71
CA THR A 165 2.33 -23.15 8.87
C THR A 165 3.38 -23.95 9.65
N GLY A 166 3.56 -23.67 10.95
CA GLY A 166 4.66 -24.21 11.75
C GLY A 166 6.03 -23.60 11.44
N SER A 167 6.08 -22.51 10.65
CA SER A 167 7.33 -21.80 10.35
C SER A 167 8.02 -21.30 11.63
N ASP A 168 9.35 -21.47 11.70
CA ASP A 168 10.21 -21.02 12.81
C ASP A 168 10.94 -19.70 12.49
N LYS A 169 10.53 -19.02 11.41
CA LYS A 169 11.16 -17.79 10.93
C LYS A 169 10.64 -16.55 11.65
N PHE A 170 11.59 -15.70 12.01
CA PHE A 170 11.36 -14.38 12.59
C PHE A 170 12.06 -13.33 11.76
N PHE A 171 11.62 -12.09 11.89
CA PHE A 171 11.99 -11.02 10.98
C PHE A 171 12.47 -9.78 11.73
N TRP A 172 13.41 -9.08 11.11
CA TRP A 172 13.58 -7.65 11.35
C TRP A 172 12.77 -6.91 10.31
N ILE A 173 11.87 -6.05 10.79
CA ILE A 173 10.93 -5.28 9.99
C ILE A 173 11.18 -3.78 10.23
N HIS A 174 11.24 -3.01 9.16
CA HIS A 174 11.14 -1.56 9.22
C HIS A 174 9.96 -1.09 8.38
N LEU A 175 9.01 -0.42 9.03
CA LEU A 175 7.85 0.20 8.42
C LEU A 175 8.12 1.68 8.19
N ASP A 176 8.32 2.06 6.95
CA ASP A 176 8.31 3.45 6.52
C ASP A 176 6.85 3.85 6.26
N LYS A 177 6.24 4.44 7.29
CA LYS A 177 4.84 4.79 7.34
C LYS A 177 4.62 6.17 6.75
N ARG A 178 3.85 6.22 5.66
CA ARG A 178 3.40 7.42 4.96
C ARG A 178 1.90 7.61 5.06
N VAL A 179 1.17 6.52 5.27
CA VAL A 179 -0.28 6.52 5.40
C VAL A 179 -0.64 6.96 6.81
N PRO A 180 -1.40 8.05 6.98
CA PRO A 180 -1.75 8.53 8.32
C PRO A 180 -2.57 7.48 9.10
N THR A 181 -2.25 7.31 10.37
CA THR A 181 -3.01 6.45 11.28
C THR A 181 -4.41 7.03 11.49
N GLY A 182 -5.44 6.18 11.56
CA GLY A 182 -6.82 6.64 11.79
C GLY A 182 -7.46 7.39 10.62
N ALA A 183 -6.89 7.31 9.41
CA ALA A 183 -7.37 8.01 8.21
C ALA A 183 -8.56 7.34 7.50
N GLY A 184 -8.93 6.11 7.89
CA GLY A 184 -9.95 5.33 7.16
C GLY A 184 -9.45 4.67 5.87
N LEU A 185 -8.15 4.77 5.58
CA LEU A 185 -7.51 4.29 4.35
C LEU A 185 -6.98 2.84 4.40
N GLY A 186 -7.18 2.14 5.52
CA GLY A 186 -6.80 0.73 5.64
C GLY A 186 -5.28 0.44 5.67
N GLY A 187 -4.43 1.43 5.93
CA GLY A 187 -2.97 1.26 5.89
C GLY A 187 -2.45 0.13 6.79
N GLY A 188 -2.91 0.06 8.05
CA GLY A 188 -2.51 -1.03 8.95
C GLY A 188 -2.96 -2.42 8.47
N SER A 189 -4.14 -2.51 7.87
CA SER A 189 -4.64 -3.75 7.28
C SER A 189 -3.80 -4.18 6.07
N SER A 190 -3.43 -3.23 5.22
CA SER A 190 -2.49 -3.48 4.11
C SER A 190 -1.14 -3.98 4.62
N ASN A 191 -0.60 -3.34 5.66
CA ASN A 191 0.70 -3.74 6.21
C ASN A 191 0.67 -5.19 6.71
N ALA A 192 -0.45 -5.63 7.29
CA ALA A 192 -0.65 -6.99 7.75
C ALA A 192 -0.73 -8.01 6.58
N ALA A 193 -1.45 -7.70 5.52
CA ALA A 193 -1.48 -8.52 4.30
C ALA A 193 -0.09 -8.64 3.68
N THR A 194 0.63 -7.52 3.54
CA THR A 194 2.02 -7.49 3.05
C THR A 194 2.94 -8.34 3.92
N ALA A 195 2.75 -8.34 5.25
CA ALA A 195 3.52 -9.16 6.17
C ALA A 195 3.23 -10.67 6.04
N LEU A 196 1.97 -11.07 5.90
CA LEU A 196 1.59 -12.46 5.59
C LEU A 196 2.24 -12.93 4.30
N TRP A 197 2.14 -12.12 3.24
CA TRP A 197 2.73 -12.44 1.95
C TRP A 197 4.26 -12.55 2.05
N ALA A 198 4.93 -11.59 2.69
CA ALA A 198 6.38 -11.61 2.88
C ALA A 198 6.84 -12.87 3.64
N ALA A 199 6.18 -13.20 4.77
CA ALA A 199 6.49 -14.39 5.55
C ALA A 199 6.34 -15.67 4.71
N ASN A 200 5.36 -15.70 3.81
CA ASN A 200 5.16 -16.80 2.89
C ASN A 200 6.29 -16.92 1.87
N GLN A 201 6.73 -15.81 1.26
CA GLN A 201 7.87 -15.80 0.35
C GLN A 201 9.15 -16.29 1.02
N PHE A 202 9.47 -15.76 2.21
CA PHE A 202 10.64 -16.21 2.97
C PHE A 202 10.57 -17.68 3.37
N SER A 203 9.37 -18.26 3.48
CA SER A 203 9.14 -19.65 3.86
C SER A 203 9.08 -20.62 2.66
N GLY A 204 9.27 -20.13 1.43
CA GLY A 204 9.21 -20.96 0.22
C GLY A 204 7.77 -21.24 -0.22
N CYS A 205 6.86 -20.29 0.02
CA CYS A 205 5.45 -20.34 -0.39
C CYS A 205 4.70 -21.56 0.15
N LEU A 206 4.77 -21.77 1.48
CA LEU A 206 4.09 -22.89 2.15
C LEU A 206 2.55 -22.83 2.05
N ALA A 207 2.00 -21.62 1.85
CA ALA A 207 0.58 -21.37 1.69
C ALA A 207 0.27 -20.81 0.30
N THR A 208 -0.91 -21.10 -0.20
CA THR A 208 -1.51 -20.46 -1.38
C THR A 208 -1.97 -19.03 -1.04
N GLU A 209 -2.19 -18.20 -2.05
CA GLU A 209 -2.68 -16.83 -1.84
C GLU A 209 -4.10 -16.83 -1.26
N GLU A 210 -4.93 -17.77 -1.68
CA GLU A 210 -6.28 -17.99 -1.17
C GLU A 210 -6.27 -18.33 0.33
N GLU A 211 -5.35 -19.18 0.78
CA GLU A 211 -5.16 -19.49 2.21
C GLU A 211 -4.71 -18.26 3.00
N LEU A 212 -3.78 -17.46 2.47
CA LEU A 212 -3.36 -16.22 3.11
C LEU A 212 -4.53 -15.24 3.24
N GLN A 213 -5.33 -15.11 2.18
CA GLN A 213 -6.53 -14.27 2.16
C GLN A 213 -7.54 -14.74 3.22
N GLU A 214 -7.82 -16.04 3.28
CA GLU A 214 -8.73 -16.62 4.28
C GLU A 214 -8.24 -16.35 5.71
N TRP A 215 -6.99 -16.68 6.03
CA TRP A 215 -6.43 -16.50 7.38
C TRP A 215 -6.41 -15.04 7.81
N SER A 216 -6.18 -14.13 6.86
CA SER A 216 -6.08 -12.70 7.16
C SER A 216 -7.37 -12.11 7.77
N SER A 217 -8.52 -12.72 7.48
CA SER A 217 -9.82 -12.33 8.05
C SER A 217 -9.91 -12.54 9.58
N GLU A 218 -9.06 -13.40 10.16
CA GLU A 218 -8.96 -13.60 11.62
C GLU A 218 -8.36 -12.37 12.33
N ILE A 219 -7.60 -11.55 11.62
CA ILE A 219 -6.90 -10.38 12.17
C ILE A 219 -7.70 -9.09 11.94
N GLY A 220 -8.33 -8.96 10.78
CA GLY A 220 -9.10 -7.76 10.44
C GLY A 220 -9.88 -7.89 9.14
N SER A 221 -11.08 -7.32 9.12
CA SER A 221 -12.04 -7.46 8.01
C SER A 221 -11.58 -6.84 6.69
N ASP A 222 -10.75 -5.80 6.73
CA ASP A 222 -10.21 -5.16 5.53
C ASP A 222 -8.97 -5.88 4.96
N ILE A 223 -8.34 -6.79 5.70
CA ILE A 223 -7.07 -7.41 5.29
C ILE A 223 -7.22 -8.32 4.06
N PRO A 224 -8.28 -9.17 3.96
CA PRO A 224 -8.50 -10.01 2.78
C PRO A 224 -8.55 -9.24 1.46
N PHE A 225 -8.98 -7.98 1.48
CA PHE A 225 -9.05 -7.15 0.27
C PHE A 225 -7.68 -6.94 -0.38
N PHE A 226 -6.59 -6.90 0.39
CA PHE A 226 -5.26 -6.61 -0.15
C PHE A 226 -4.63 -7.79 -0.91
N PHE A 227 -5.32 -8.93 -0.97
CA PHE A 227 -5.04 -10.07 -1.88
C PHE A 227 -5.92 -10.04 -3.14
N SER A 228 -6.68 -8.97 -3.36
CA SER A 228 -7.52 -8.79 -4.56
C SER A 228 -6.73 -8.23 -5.74
N GLN A 229 -7.38 -8.12 -6.90
CA GLN A 229 -6.83 -7.49 -8.11
C GLN A 229 -6.88 -5.95 -8.08
N GLY A 230 -6.89 -5.33 -6.90
CA GLY A 230 -6.88 -3.89 -6.70
C GLY A 230 -8.27 -3.23 -6.59
N ALA A 231 -9.32 -3.87 -7.08
CA ALA A 231 -10.70 -3.46 -6.85
C ALA A 231 -11.58 -4.67 -6.54
N ALA A 232 -12.45 -4.54 -5.54
CA ALA A 232 -13.33 -5.63 -5.13
C ALA A 232 -14.62 -5.11 -4.52
N TYR A 233 -15.70 -5.86 -4.76
CA TYR A 233 -16.92 -5.74 -3.98
C TYR A 233 -16.76 -6.55 -2.70
N CYS A 234 -16.78 -5.87 -1.56
CA CYS A 234 -16.58 -6.44 -0.24
C CYS A 234 -17.91 -6.47 0.52
N SER A 235 -18.19 -7.59 1.18
CA SER A 235 -19.41 -7.81 1.98
C SER A 235 -19.12 -8.53 3.31
N GLY A 236 -20.15 -8.87 4.08
CA GLY A 236 -20.00 -9.34 5.46
C GLY A 236 -19.57 -8.17 6.34
N ARG A 237 -18.49 -8.28 7.10
CA ARG A 237 -17.87 -7.12 7.79
C ARG A 237 -16.82 -6.45 6.90
N GLY A 238 -16.68 -6.86 5.65
CA GLY A 238 -15.63 -6.48 4.70
C GLY A 238 -14.76 -7.65 4.24
N GLU A 239 -14.79 -8.78 4.97
CA GLU A 239 -13.92 -9.94 4.74
C GLU A 239 -14.31 -10.81 3.54
N ILE A 240 -15.56 -10.72 3.09
CA ILE A 240 -16.02 -11.48 1.93
C ILE A 240 -15.69 -10.66 0.68
N VAL A 241 -14.61 -11.02 0.01
CA VAL A 241 -14.05 -10.29 -1.13
C VAL A 241 -14.47 -10.94 -2.44
N GLN A 242 -15.19 -10.20 -3.26
CA GLN A 242 -15.49 -10.57 -4.64
C GLN A 242 -14.67 -9.69 -5.59
N ASN A 243 -13.67 -10.29 -6.22
CA ASN A 243 -12.88 -9.62 -7.26
C ASN A 243 -13.81 -9.10 -8.36
N ILE A 244 -13.58 -7.86 -8.77
CA ILE A 244 -14.22 -7.27 -9.94
C ILE A 244 -13.12 -6.86 -10.91
N ALA A 245 -13.38 -7.03 -12.22
CA ALA A 245 -12.53 -6.39 -13.22
C ALA A 245 -12.49 -4.88 -12.90
N PRO A 246 -11.31 -4.22 -12.94
CA PRO A 246 -11.17 -2.85 -12.47
C PRO A 246 -12.23 -1.98 -13.16
N PRO A 247 -13.28 -1.53 -12.43
CA PRO A 247 -14.33 -0.75 -13.05
C PRO A 247 -13.85 0.67 -13.39
N LEU A 248 -12.65 1.02 -12.89
CA LEU A 248 -12.08 2.34 -12.87
C LEU A 248 -10.65 2.27 -13.37
N SER A 249 -10.24 3.28 -14.12
CA SER A 249 -8.85 3.45 -14.51
C SER A 249 -7.99 3.70 -13.26
N LEU A 250 -6.78 3.15 -13.24
CA LEU A 250 -5.81 3.42 -12.18
C LEU A 250 -5.23 4.84 -12.26
N ASP A 251 -5.46 5.55 -13.38
CA ASP A 251 -4.95 6.89 -13.64
C ASP A 251 -5.95 8.00 -13.26
N ILE A 252 -7.02 7.68 -12.53
CA ILE A 252 -7.98 8.69 -12.08
C ILE A 252 -7.30 9.57 -11.01
N PRO A 253 -7.15 10.88 -11.25
CA PRO A 253 -6.55 11.78 -10.26
C PRO A 253 -7.47 11.90 -9.04
N MET A 254 -6.86 11.90 -7.86
CA MET A 254 -7.55 12.04 -6.59
C MET A 254 -6.72 12.90 -5.65
N VAL A 255 -7.40 13.72 -4.85
CA VAL A 255 -6.82 14.40 -3.70
C VAL A 255 -7.36 13.78 -2.42
N LEU A 256 -6.48 13.58 -1.44
CA LEU A 256 -6.81 13.06 -0.12
C LEU A 256 -6.53 14.14 0.91
N ILE A 257 -7.56 14.57 1.62
CA ILE A 257 -7.47 15.61 2.64
C ILE A 257 -7.80 14.97 3.98
N LYS A 258 -6.79 14.84 4.83
CA LYS A 258 -6.88 14.24 6.16
C LYS A 258 -6.62 15.34 7.19
N PRO A 259 -7.60 15.73 8.03
CA PRO A 259 -7.35 16.68 9.11
C PRO A 259 -6.47 16.04 10.18
N GLN A 260 -5.86 16.83 11.07
CA GLN A 260 -4.99 16.30 12.13
C GLN A 260 -5.73 15.28 13.01
N GLU A 261 -7.01 15.53 13.33
CA GLU A 261 -7.80 14.66 14.18
C GLU A 261 -8.17 13.33 13.49
N ALA A 262 -8.08 12.25 14.26
CA ALA A 262 -8.54 10.93 13.84
C ALA A 262 -9.98 10.68 14.30
N CYS A 263 -10.76 9.97 13.48
CA CYS A 263 -12.09 9.52 13.86
C CYS A 263 -12.03 8.07 14.36
N SER A 264 -12.43 7.84 15.62
CA SER A 264 -12.45 6.48 16.19
C SER A 264 -13.52 5.63 15.49
N THR A 265 -13.10 4.59 14.77
CA THR A 265 -14.01 3.68 14.07
C THR A 265 -15.07 3.12 15.02
N ALA A 266 -14.70 2.70 16.22
CA ALA A 266 -15.65 2.18 17.21
C ALA A 266 -16.71 3.21 17.61
N GLU A 267 -16.32 4.48 17.77
CA GLU A 267 -17.22 5.55 18.20
C GLU A 267 -18.16 6.01 17.07
N VAL A 268 -17.70 5.95 15.81
CA VAL A 268 -18.54 6.15 14.61
C VAL A 268 -19.60 5.05 14.52
N TYR A 269 -19.21 3.78 14.60
CA TYR A 269 -20.16 2.66 14.56
C TYR A 269 -21.14 2.68 15.73
N LYS A 270 -20.74 3.19 16.90
CA LYS A 270 -21.63 3.34 18.06
C LYS A 270 -22.73 4.39 17.85
N ARG A 271 -22.45 5.45 17.08
CA ARG A 271 -23.45 6.48 16.70
C ARG A 271 -24.29 6.12 15.48
N LEU A 272 -23.92 5.07 14.75
CA LEU A 272 -24.65 4.63 13.57
C LEU A 272 -26.11 4.30 13.91
N ARG A 273 -27.02 4.86 13.11
CA ARG A 273 -28.46 4.59 13.16
C ARG A 273 -28.91 4.05 11.80
N LEU A 274 -29.38 2.81 11.76
CA LEU A 274 -29.75 2.11 10.51
C LEU A 274 -30.93 2.76 9.77
N ASP A 275 -31.81 3.48 10.47
CA ASP A 275 -32.92 4.22 9.87
C ASP A 275 -32.48 5.51 9.15
N GLN A 276 -31.21 5.91 9.31
CA GLN A 276 -30.61 7.08 8.67
C GLN A 276 -29.62 6.73 7.57
N THR A 277 -29.39 5.44 7.32
CA THR A 277 -28.57 5.01 6.19
C THR A 277 -29.32 5.19 4.89
N SER A 278 -28.60 5.22 3.77
CA SER A 278 -29.24 5.29 2.47
C SER A 278 -30.10 4.05 2.22
N ASN A 279 -31.07 4.11 1.29
CA ASN A 279 -31.89 2.96 0.88
C ASN A 279 -31.47 2.40 -0.50
N VAL A 280 -30.44 2.97 -1.11
CA VAL A 280 -29.99 2.54 -2.44
C VAL A 280 -29.38 1.13 -2.35
N ASP A 281 -29.71 0.25 -3.30
CA ASP A 281 -29.10 -1.07 -3.37
C ASP A 281 -27.59 -0.95 -3.75
N PRO A 282 -26.66 -1.51 -2.96
CA PRO A 282 -25.24 -1.54 -3.28
C PRO A 282 -24.91 -2.11 -4.68
N LEU A 283 -25.70 -3.07 -5.18
CA LEU A 283 -25.48 -3.63 -6.52
C LEU A 283 -25.85 -2.61 -7.61
N THR A 284 -26.87 -1.79 -7.39
CA THR A 284 -27.21 -0.68 -8.30
C THR A 284 -26.09 0.37 -8.33
N LEU A 285 -25.47 0.67 -7.19
CA LEU A 285 -24.29 1.56 -7.15
C LEU A 285 -23.14 0.99 -7.99
N LEU A 286 -22.83 -0.29 -7.81
CA LEU A 286 -21.77 -0.97 -8.55
C LEU A 286 -22.03 -0.99 -10.07
N GLU A 287 -23.28 -1.25 -10.49
CA GLU A 287 -23.69 -1.21 -11.90
C GLU A 287 -23.56 0.20 -12.49
N ASN A 288 -23.98 1.23 -11.76
CA ASN A 288 -23.84 2.61 -12.20
C ASN A 288 -22.38 3.02 -12.35
N ILE A 289 -21.51 2.62 -11.42
CA ILE A 289 -20.06 2.87 -11.52
C ILE A 289 -19.47 2.23 -12.78
N LYS A 290 -19.83 0.96 -13.05
CA LYS A 290 -19.35 0.25 -14.25
C LYS A 290 -19.81 0.90 -15.55
N ARG A 291 -21.00 1.50 -15.58
CA ARG A 291 -21.60 2.08 -16.78
C ARG A 291 -21.18 3.53 -17.00
N ASN A 292 -21.13 4.32 -15.93
CA ASN A 292 -21.04 5.78 -15.99
C ASN A 292 -19.75 6.34 -15.37
N GLY A 293 -18.94 5.52 -14.70
CA GLY A 293 -17.77 5.97 -13.93
C GLY A 293 -18.12 6.44 -12.52
N ILE A 294 -17.16 7.07 -11.85
CA ILE A 294 -17.37 7.69 -10.53
C ILE A 294 -18.13 9.00 -10.70
N SER A 295 -19.10 9.22 -9.82
CA SER A 295 -19.86 10.46 -9.69
C SER A 295 -20.37 10.60 -8.24
N GLN A 296 -20.77 11.81 -7.86
CA GLN A 296 -21.23 12.07 -6.49
C GLN A 296 -22.39 11.17 -6.02
N ASP A 297 -23.29 10.76 -6.91
CA ASP A 297 -24.47 9.95 -6.60
C ASP A 297 -24.14 8.47 -6.29
N VAL A 298 -23.01 7.98 -6.80
CA VAL A 298 -22.53 6.63 -6.49
C VAL A 298 -21.61 6.59 -5.27
N CYS A 299 -21.00 7.73 -4.93
CA CYS A 299 -20.09 7.86 -3.78
C CYS A 299 -20.83 8.06 -2.45
N ILE A 300 -21.50 7.00 -1.99
CA ILE A 300 -22.27 6.98 -0.75
C ILE A 300 -21.48 6.30 0.36
N ASN A 301 -21.31 6.96 1.50
CA ASN A 301 -20.77 6.34 2.70
C ASN A 301 -21.72 6.56 3.89
N ASP A 302 -22.40 5.49 4.31
CA ASP A 302 -23.37 5.52 5.43
C ASP A 302 -22.71 5.89 6.78
N LEU A 303 -21.39 5.83 6.89
CA LEU A 303 -20.66 6.25 8.08
C LEU A 303 -20.39 7.77 8.12
N GLU A 304 -20.68 8.53 7.07
CA GLU A 304 -20.47 9.99 7.07
C GLU A 304 -21.30 10.69 8.14
N ILE A 305 -22.60 10.40 8.21
CA ILE A 305 -23.49 11.03 9.20
C ILE A 305 -22.97 10.82 10.63
N PRO A 306 -22.74 9.58 11.11
CA PRO A 306 -22.21 9.37 12.45
C PRO A 306 -20.79 9.91 12.61
N ALA A 307 -19.93 9.88 11.58
CA ALA A 307 -18.60 10.48 11.67
C ALA A 307 -18.66 12.01 11.84
N PHE A 308 -19.62 12.67 11.20
CA PHE A 308 -19.86 14.10 11.37
C PHE A 308 -20.47 14.45 12.74
N GLU A 309 -21.18 13.51 13.37
CA GLU A 309 -21.61 13.66 14.77
C GLU A 309 -20.44 13.48 15.76
N VAL A 310 -19.47 12.61 15.45
CA VAL A 310 -18.24 12.45 16.26
C VAL A 310 -17.30 13.64 16.09
N LEU A 311 -17.07 14.06 14.84
CA LEU A 311 -16.12 15.10 14.47
C LEU A 311 -16.80 16.12 13.54
N PRO A 312 -17.51 17.13 14.07
CA PRO A 312 -18.24 18.11 13.27
C PRO A 312 -17.38 18.94 12.31
N SER A 313 -16.08 19.12 12.63
CA SER A 313 -15.11 19.77 11.73
C SER A 313 -15.00 19.04 10.39
N LEU A 314 -15.19 17.71 10.38
CA LEU A 314 -15.10 16.89 9.18
C LEU A 314 -16.20 17.21 8.16
N LYS A 315 -17.41 17.51 8.65
CA LYS A 315 -18.52 17.98 7.79
C LYS A 315 -18.20 19.32 7.15
N ARG A 316 -17.66 20.25 7.96
CA ARG A 316 -17.26 21.59 7.48
C ARG A 316 -16.15 21.47 6.44
N LEU A 317 -15.16 20.61 6.67
CA LEU A 317 -14.08 20.32 5.73
C LEU A 317 -14.64 19.81 4.39
N LYS A 318 -15.51 18.79 4.40
CA LYS A 318 -16.15 18.28 3.18
C LYS A 318 -16.90 19.39 2.43
N GLN A 319 -17.62 20.25 3.14
CA GLN A 319 -18.34 21.39 2.53
C GLN A 319 -17.39 22.45 1.96
N ARG A 320 -16.29 22.79 2.65
CA ARG A 320 -15.24 23.69 2.15
C ARG A 320 -14.64 23.14 0.84
N ILE A 321 -14.30 21.84 0.80
CA ILE A 321 -13.74 21.18 -0.40
C ILE A 321 -14.71 21.28 -1.58
N ILE A 322 -16.00 20.97 -1.37
CA ILE A 322 -17.03 21.06 -2.43
C ILE A 322 -17.20 22.49 -2.93
N ALA A 323 -17.20 23.48 -2.03
CA ALA A 323 -17.35 24.88 -2.41
C ALA A 323 -16.13 25.41 -3.18
N ALA A 324 -14.93 25.03 -2.73
CA ALA A 324 -13.67 25.50 -3.31
C ALA A 324 -13.32 24.81 -4.64
N SER A 325 -13.78 23.58 -4.87
CA SER A 325 -13.46 22.82 -6.09
C SER A 325 -14.10 23.39 -7.35
N ARG A 326 -15.11 24.26 -7.25
CA ARG A 326 -15.80 24.88 -8.40
C ARG A 326 -16.26 23.88 -9.49
N GLY A 327 -16.52 22.62 -9.11
CA GLY A 327 -16.92 21.56 -10.03
C GLY A 327 -15.79 20.78 -10.70
N GLU A 328 -14.54 20.97 -10.27
CA GLU A 328 -13.37 20.22 -10.76
C GLU A 328 -13.31 18.77 -10.23
N HIS A 329 -14.05 18.48 -9.15
CA HIS A 329 -14.18 17.13 -8.63
C HIS A 329 -15.50 16.50 -9.07
N ASP A 330 -15.43 15.30 -9.66
CA ASP A 330 -16.59 14.46 -10.02
C ASP A 330 -17.35 13.95 -8.78
N ALA A 331 -16.61 13.75 -7.68
CA ALA A 331 -17.14 13.33 -6.39
C ALA A 331 -16.25 13.80 -5.23
N VAL A 332 -16.89 14.13 -4.11
CA VAL A 332 -16.26 14.38 -2.82
C VAL A 332 -16.95 13.54 -1.74
N PHE A 333 -16.20 12.64 -1.09
CA PHE A 333 -16.74 11.69 -0.12
C PHE A 333 -15.72 11.28 0.94
N MET A 334 -16.17 10.78 2.08
CA MET A 334 -15.31 10.24 3.13
C MET A 334 -14.93 8.78 2.85
N SER A 335 -13.68 8.40 3.10
CA SER A 335 -13.24 6.99 3.06
C SER A 335 -13.36 6.31 4.43
N GLY A 336 -13.79 5.05 4.45
CA GLY A 336 -13.93 4.25 5.67
C GLY A 336 -14.81 4.91 6.73
N SER A 337 -14.38 4.91 7.99
CA SER A 337 -15.01 5.66 9.08
C SER A 337 -14.42 7.08 9.24
N GLY A 338 -13.72 7.59 8.23
CA GLY A 338 -12.92 8.81 8.32
C GLY A 338 -11.54 8.59 8.96
N SER A 339 -10.73 9.63 9.11
CA SER A 339 -11.06 11.05 8.82
C SER A 339 -10.67 11.57 7.43
N THR A 340 -10.23 10.74 6.47
CA THR A 340 -9.90 11.25 5.14
C THR A 340 -11.15 11.57 4.30
N ILE A 341 -11.19 12.78 3.74
CA ILE A 341 -12.07 13.17 2.64
C ILE A 341 -11.31 13.00 1.31
N VAL A 342 -11.96 12.39 0.34
CA VAL A 342 -11.44 12.10 -1.00
C VAL A 342 -12.15 13.01 -1.99
N GLY A 343 -11.38 13.76 -2.80
CA GLY A 343 -11.85 14.40 -4.02
C GLY A 343 -11.38 13.60 -5.23
N VAL A 344 -12.28 13.31 -6.18
CA VAL A 344 -11.97 12.55 -7.40
C VAL A 344 -12.12 13.46 -8.61
N GLY A 345 -11.22 13.36 -9.60
CA GLY A 345 -11.30 14.09 -10.88
C GLY A 345 -10.25 15.19 -11.04
N SER A 346 -9.77 15.75 -9.93
CA SER A 346 -8.62 16.66 -9.87
C SER A 346 -7.57 16.14 -8.88
N ALA A 347 -6.30 16.41 -9.17
CA ALA A 347 -5.18 16.12 -8.27
C ALA A 347 -4.79 17.34 -7.43
N ASP A 348 -5.34 18.52 -7.74
CA ASP A 348 -4.99 19.77 -7.10
C ASP A 348 -5.83 19.97 -5.83
N PRO A 349 -5.20 20.12 -4.65
CA PRO A 349 -5.91 20.47 -3.44
C PRO A 349 -6.56 21.85 -3.56
N PRO A 350 -7.73 22.07 -2.92
CA PRO A 350 -8.27 23.41 -2.76
C PRO A 350 -7.25 24.36 -2.10
N GLN A 351 -7.19 25.62 -2.56
CA GLN A 351 -6.21 26.61 -2.09
C GLN A 351 -6.16 26.78 -0.56
N PHE A 352 -7.32 26.74 0.11
CA PHE A 352 -7.41 26.93 1.56
C PHE A 352 -6.63 25.88 2.37
N VAL A 353 -6.28 24.74 1.77
CA VAL A 353 -5.46 23.73 2.46
C VAL A 353 -4.06 24.27 2.73
N TYR A 354 -3.53 25.12 1.84
CA TYR A 354 -2.24 25.76 2.02
C TYR A 354 -2.34 26.96 2.97
N ASP A 355 -3.44 27.71 2.90
CA ASP A 355 -3.69 28.85 3.80
C ASP A 355 -3.75 28.39 5.27
N ASP A 356 -4.41 27.25 5.54
CA ASP A 356 -4.50 26.67 6.89
C ASP A 356 -3.11 26.16 7.39
N ASP A 357 -2.22 25.71 6.49
CA ASP A 357 -0.85 25.25 6.84
C ASP A 357 0.07 26.46 7.16
N GLU A 358 -0.04 27.57 6.43
CA GLU A 358 0.73 28.81 6.68
C GLU A 358 0.35 29.45 8.04
N GLU A 359 -0.93 29.43 8.42
CA GLU A 359 -1.38 29.92 9.74
C GLU A 359 -0.84 29.05 10.90
N GLU A 360 -0.78 27.73 10.74
CA GLU A 360 -0.21 26.83 11.77
C GLU A 360 1.32 27.03 11.92
N GLU A 361 2.06 27.25 10.83
CA GLU A 361 3.51 27.53 10.88
C GLU A 361 3.80 28.88 11.56
N GLU A 362 3.00 29.92 11.31
CA GLU A 362 3.17 31.22 11.97
C GLU A 362 2.88 31.15 13.48
N GLU A 363 1.87 30.37 13.92
CA GLU A 363 1.58 30.17 15.35
C GLU A 363 2.68 29.37 16.08
N GLU A 364 3.27 28.35 15.45
CA GLU A 364 4.40 27.58 16.03
C GLU A 364 5.67 28.43 16.17
N GLU A 365 5.97 29.31 15.20
CA GLU A 365 7.11 30.24 15.28
C GLU A 365 6.93 31.28 16.41
N GLU A 366 5.72 31.79 16.63
CA GLU A 366 5.42 32.72 17.74
C GLU A 366 5.55 32.04 19.12
N GLU A 367 5.11 30.77 19.26
CA GLU A 367 5.27 30.03 20.53
C GLU A 367 6.74 29.69 20.84
N GLU A 368 7.56 29.35 19.84
CA GLU A 368 9.00 29.12 20.02
C GLU A 368 9.74 30.42 20.42
N GLU A 369 9.38 31.57 19.83
CA GLU A 369 9.97 32.87 20.22
C GLU A 369 9.59 33.26 21.67
N GLU A 370 8.35 33.03 22.11
CA GLU A 370 7.94 33.29 23.50
C GLU A 370 8.64 32.36 24.51
N GLU A 371 8.90 31.10 24.15
CA GLU A 371 9.59 30.13 25.02
C GLU A 371 11.10 30.45 25.15
N ASP A 372 11.75 30.87 24.05
CA ASP A 372 13.14 31.32 24.06
C ASP A 372 13.32 32.63 24.87
N ASP A 373 12.38 33.57 24.75
CA ASP A 373 12.38 34.79 25.56
C ASP A 373 12.18 34.49 27.05
N ALA A 374 11.33 33.52 27.40
CA ALA A 374 11.12 33.08 28.78
C ALA A 374 12.36 32.37 29.37
N ILE A 375 13.10 31.60 28.56
CA ILE A 375 14.36 30.95 28.96
C ILE A 375 15.48 32.00 29.14
N SER A 376 15.49 33.06 28.34
CA SER A 376 16.48 34.15 28.44
C SER A 376 16.35 35.00 29.72
N LEU A 377 15.19 34.94 30.39
CA LEU A 377 14.83 35.70 31.59
C LEU A 377 15.05 34.93 32.91
N LEU A 378 15.49 33.67 32.84
CA LEU A 378 15.90 32.82 33.98
C LEU A 378 17.42 32.74 34.11
#